data_AF-A0A2D7U946-F1
#
_entry.id   AF-A0A2D7U946-F1
#
_cell.length_a   1.000
_cell.length_b   1.000
_cell.length_c   1.000
_cell.angle_alpha   90.00
_cell.angle_beta   90.00
_cell.angle_gamma   90.00
#
_symmetry.space_group_name_H-M   'P 1'
#
loop_
_entity.id
_entity.type
_entity.pdbx_description
1 polymer ?
#
loop_
_entity_poly.entity_id
_entity_poly.type
_entity_poly.pdbx_seq_one_letter_code
_entity_poly.pdbx_strand_id
1 'polypeptide(L)'
;MRIILLIVLSFYSFAAPTDFSECKGKEANYYVAKITKGGSAAGWLQASKMHQKFYKDRGSDIMVMPMMQYRRNSEGDVTDKLYRATSMVVGSQEAWKKWRELRANLSEAEAAKAQQEYDAFTSLYNKNTELTVQRKLCILSW
;
A
#
# COMPACT_ATOMS: atom_id res chain seq x y z
N MET A 1 -4.86 -31.29 39.02
CA MET A 1 -4.50 -31.10 37.59
C MET A 1 -5.52 -30.29 36.77
N ARG A 2 -6.30 -29.37 37.37
CA ARG A 2 -7.23 -28.47 36.61
C ARG A 2 -6.85 -26.99 36.65
N ILE A 3 -5.97 -26.58 37.57
CA ILE A 3 -5.64 -25.16 37.80
C ILE A 3 -4.44 -24.70 36.95
N ILE A 4 -3.55 -25.62 36.57
CA ILE A 4 -2.34 -25.29 35.78
C ILE A 4 -2.71 -25.00 34.30
N LEU A 5 -3.83 -25.50 33.79
CA LEU A 5 -4.26 -25.26 32.41
C LEU A 5 -4.77 -23.84 32.14
N LEU A 6 -5.15 -23.08 33.18
CA LEU A 6 -5.73 -21.74 33.04
C LEU A 6 -4.68 -20.62 32.96
N ILE A 7 -3.44 -20.87 33.36
CA ILE A 7 -2.36 -19.86 33.38
C ILE A 7 -1.65 -19.75 32.01
N VAL A 8 -1.83 -20.73 31.12
CA VAL A 8 -1.22 -20.70 29.78
C VAL A 8 -2.02 -19.85 28.78
N LEU A 9 -3.24 -19.42 29.14
CA LEU A 9 -4.13 -18.63 28.28
C LEU A 9 -3.99 -17.11 28.46
N SER A 10 -3.19 -16.61 29.41
CA SER A 10 -3.25 -15.20 29.85
C SER A 10 -2.17 -14.25 29.29
N PHE A 11 -1.39 -14.64 28.27
CA PHE A 11 -0.34 -13.76 27.71
C PHE A 11 -0.46 -13.43 26.22
N TYR A 12 -1.60 -13.68 25.57
CA TYR A 12 -1.89 -13.01 24.29
C TYR A 12 -2.45 -11.62 24.54
N SER A 13 -1.65 -10.75 25.17
CA SER A 13 -1.90 -9.32 25.12
C SER A 13 -1.62 -8.86 23.69
N PHE A 14 -2.66 -8.58 22.92
CA PHE A 14 -2.55 -7.90 21.63
C PHE A 14 -2.16 -6.43 21.86
N ALA A 15 -0.92 -6.19 22.30
CA ALA A 15 -0.37 -4.86 22.35
C ALA A 15 -0.19 -4.32 20.92
N ALA A 16 -0.43 -3.03 20.71
CA ALA A 16 -0.17 -2.40 19.42
C ALA A 16 1.35 -2.44 19.15
N PRO A 17 1.79 -2.80 17.92
CA PRO A 17 3.21 -2.87 17.60
C PRO A 17 3.83 -1.47 17.66
N THR A 18 4.97 -1.36 18.33
CA THR A 18 5.77 -0.12 18.34
C THR A 18 6.85 -0.16 17.27
N ASP A 19 7.32 -1.36 16.93
CA ASP A 19 8.24 -1.59 15.81
C ASP A 19 7.53 -2.29 14.64
N PHE A 20 7.93 -1.95 13.40
CA PHE A 20 7.31 -2.55 12.22
C PHE A 20 7.54 -4.08 12.14
N SER A 21 8.67 -4.58 12.65
CA SER A 21 8.97 -6.01 12.72
C SER A 21 8.00 -6.79 13.60
N GLU A 22 7.29 -6.11 14.50
CA GLU A 22 6.27 -6.70 15.37
C GLU A 22 4.88 -6.66 14.76
N CYS A 23 4.73 -6.07 13.56
CA CYS A 23 3.46 -6.02 12.88
C CYS A 23 2.92 -7.45 12.70
N LYS A 24 1.71 -7.69 13.21
CA LYS A 24 0.93 -8.93 12.98
C LYS A 24 -0.27 -8.71 12.05
N GLY A 25 -0.52 -7.45 11.67
CA GLY A 25 -1.61 -7.02 10.79
C GLY A 25 -1.23 -7.08 9.30
N LYS A 26 -2.09 -6.48 8.47
CA LYS A 26 -1.78 -6.29 7.05
C LYS A 26 -0.72 -5.22 6.91
N GLU A 27 0.20 -5.40 5.97
CA GLU A 27 1.19 -4.37 5.69
C GLU A 27 0.74 -3.51 4.51
N ALA A 28 1.00 -2.21 4.59
CA ALA A 28 0.75 -1.32 3.48
C ALA A 28 1.85 -0.31 3.21
N ASN A 29 2.06 0.01 1.94
CA ASN A 29 2.82 1.19 1.54
C ASN A 29 1.85 2.32 1.26
N TYR A 30 2.01 3.44 1.95
CA TYR A 30 1.13 4.60 1.86
C TYR A 30 1.85 5.77 1.19
N TYR A 31 1.25 6.29 0.13
CA TYR A 31 1.81 7.34 -0.69
C TYR A 31 0.82 8.50 -0.79
N VAL A 32 1.25 9.72 -0.49
CA VAL A 32 0.46 10.94 -0.69
C VAL A 32 1.18 11.83 -1.68
N ALA A 33 0.48 12.23 -2.73
CA ALA A 33 1.02 13.03 -3.79
C ALA A 33 0.16 14.26 -4.08
N LYS A 34 0.80 15.32 -4.57
CA LYS A 34 0.16 16.51 -5.10
C LYS A 34 0.08 16.39 -6.63
N ILE A 35 -1.03 16.77 -7.24
CA ILE A 35 -1.11 16.88 -8.70
C ILE A 35 -0.19 18.02 -9.16
N THR A 36 0.69 17.76 -10.14
CA THR A 36 1.64 18.75 -10.68
C THR A 36 0.93 19.76 -11.60
N LYS A 37 1.62 20.87 -11.94
CA LYS A 37 1.07 21.95 -12.80
C LYS A 37 0.67 21.48 -14.22
N GLY A 38 1.17 20.34 -14.69
CA GLY A 38 0.78 19.71 -15.96
C GLY A 38 0.19 18.31 -15.80
N GLY A 39 -0.10 17.90 -14.56
CA GLY A 39 -0.62 16.59 -14.23
C GLY A 39 -2.14 16.56 -14.12
N SER A 40 -2.70 15.37 -13.96
CA SER A 40 -4.14 15.19 -13.78
C SER A 40 -4.48 14.04 -12.83
N ALA A 41 -5.65 14.16 -12.18
CA ALA A 41 -6.25 13.09 -11.40
C ALA A 41 -6.52 11.84 -12.26
N ALA A 42 -6.93 12.02 -13.52
CA ALA A 42 -7.18 10.93 -14.46
C ALA A 42 -5.90 10.16 -14.80
N GLY A 43 -4.80 10.86 -15.12
CA GLY A 43 -3.51 10.24 -15.40
C GLY A 43 -2.92 9.55 -14.17
N TRP A 44 -3.09 10.13 -12.98
CA TRP A 44 -2.76 9.45 -11.72
C TRP A 44 -3.57 8.17 -11.52
N LEU A 45 -4.89 8.20 -11.73
CA LEU A 45 -5.75 7.03 -11.58
C LEU A 45 -5.39 5.94 -12.60
N GLN A 46 -5.01 6.32 -13.81
CA GLN A 46 -4.50 5.39 -14.82
C GLN A 46 -3.21 4.70 -14.34
N ALA A 47 -2.27 5.45 -13.76
CA ALA A 47 -1.06 4.87 -13.15
C ALA A 47 -1.42 3.90 -12.01
N SER A 48 -2.42 4.21 -11.18
CA SER A 48 -2.91 3.28 -10.15
C SER A 48 -3.52 2.00 -10.71
N LYS A 49 -4.26 2.08 -11.82
CA LYS A 49 -4.78 0.89 -12.51
C LYS A 49 -3.66 0.01 -13.05
N MET A 50 -2.63 0.61 -13.66
CA MET A 50 -1.44 -0.12 -14.12
C MET A 50 -0.69 -0.77 -12.96
N HIS A 51 -0.53 -0.06 -11.84
CA HIS A 51 0.08 -0.60 -10.63
C HIS A 51 -0.71 -1.78 -10.06
N GLN A 52 -2.04 -1.72 -10.03
CA GLN A 52 -2.85 -2.87 -9.62
C GLN A 52 -2.70 -4.05 -10.59
N LYS A 53 -2.68 -3.78 -11.90
CA LYS A 53 -2.50 -4.81 -12.93
C LYS A 53 -1.15 -5.52 -12.78
N PHE A 54 -0.09 -4.77 -12.49
CA PHE A 54 1.26 -5.31 -12.25
C PHE A 54 1.27 -6.42 -11.17
N TYR A 55 0.54 -6.25 -10.07
CA TYR A 55 0.36 -7.29 -9.06
C TYR A 55 -0.56 -8.42 -9.52
N LYS A 56 -1.71 -8.11 -10.13
CA LYS A 56 -2.71 -9.10 -10.54
C LYS A 56 -2.20 -10.07 -11.60
N ASP A 57 -1.47 -9.56 -12.60
CA ASP A 57 -0.91 -10.39 -13.68
C ASP A 57 0.10 -11.42 -13.19
N ARG A 58 0.58 -11.26 -11.94
CA ARG A 58 1.51 -12.17 -11.25
C ARG A 58 0.84 -12.99 -10.16
N GLY A 59 -0.49 -13.05 -10.15
CA GLY A 59 -1.27 -13.83 -9.18
C GLY A 59 -1.15 -13.34 -7.74
N SER A 60 -0.78 -12.07 -7.52
CA SER A 60 -0.64 -11.52 -6.18
C SER A 60 -1.96 -10.96 -5.65
N ASP A 61 -2.24 -11.23 -4.37
CA ASP A 61 -3.38 -10.66 -3.62
C ASP A 61 -3.11 -9.24 -3.09
N ILE A 62 -1.99 -8.62 -3.48
CA ILE A 62 -1.68 -7.24 -3.11
C ILE A 62 -2.62 -6.29 -3.85
N MET A 63 -3.28 -5.41 -3.10
CA MET A 63 -4.25 -4.45 -3.59
C MET A 63 -3.69 -3.04 -3.60
N VAL A 64 -3.88 -2.33 -4.70
CA VAL A 64 -3.63 -0.89 -4.83
C VAL A 64 -4.96 -0.18 -4.65
N MET A 65 -5.08 0.57 -3.58
CA MET A 65 -6.26 1.36 -3.21
C MET A 65 -5.99 2.83 -3.52
N PRO A 66 -6.45 3.36 -4.67
CA PRO A 66 -6.40 4.79 -4.96
C PRO A 66 -7.50 5.54 -4.18
N MET A 67 -7.14 6.67 -3.59
CA MET A 67 -8.02 7.56 -2.82
C MET A 67 -7.74 9.02 -3.18
N MET A 68 -8.80 9.84 -3.25
CA MET A 68 -8.69 11.30 -3.37
C MET A 68 -8.96 11.94 -2.02
N GLN A 69 -8.05 12.80 -1.57
CA GLN A 69 -8.19 13.52 -0.32
C GLN A 69 -8.72 14.93 -0.57
N TYR A 70 -9.72 15.30 0.21
CA TYR A 70 -10.30 16.65 0.28
C TYR A 70 -10.10 17.15 1.71
N ARG A 71 -9.93 18.47 1.88
CA ARG A 71 -9.84 19.04 3.22
C ARG A 71 -11.22 19.19 3.82
N ARG A 72 -11.29 19.18 5.15
CA ARG A 72 -12.45 19.65 5.90
C ARG A 72 -12.15 21.02 6.52
N ASN A 73 -13.16 21.89 6.61
CA ASN A 73 -13.06 23.16 7.34
C ASN A 73 -13.15 22.92 8.87
N SER A 74 -13.10 24.00 9.65
CA SER A 74 -13.25 23.96 11.11
C SER A 74 -14.60 23.43 11.57
N GLU A 75 -15.63 23.60 10.75
CA GLU A 75 -17.00 23.14 11.01
C GLU A 75 -17.20 21.64 10.66
N GLY A 76 -16.22 21.03 9.98
CA GLY A 76 -16.24 19.63 9.57
C GLY A 76 -16.75 19.37 8.15
N ASP A 77 -17.17 20.39 7.41
CA ASP A 77 -17.63 20.32 6.02
C ASP A 77 -16.47 20.06 5.06
N VAL A 78 -16.74 19.33 3.98
CA VAL A 78 -15.75 19.01 2.94
C VAL A 78 -15.58 20.21 2.00
N THR A 79 -14.33 20.56 1.73
CA THR A 79 -13.97 21.51 0.67
C THR A 79 -13.96 20.82 -0.69
N ASP A 80 -14.63 21.39 -1.69
CA ASP A 80 -14.80 20.76 -3.02
C ASP A 80 -13.48 20.59 -3.80
N LYS A 81 -12.43 21.32 -3.42
CA LYS A 81 -11.14 21.26 -4.10
C LYS A 81 -10.33 20.05 -3.66
N LEU A 82 -9.92 19.24 -4.65
CA LEU A 82 -8.96 18.15 -4.45
C LEU A 82 -7.70 18.67 -3.76
N TYR A 83 -7.34 18.04 -2.63
CA TYR A 83 -6.15 18.40 -1.87
C TYR A 83 -4.95 17.53 -2.23
N ARG A 84 -5.11 16.20 -2.21
CA ARG A 84 -4.06 15.23 -2.51
C ARG A 84 -4.62 13.99 -3.20
N ALA A 85 -3.79 13.35 -4.02
CA ALA A 85 -4.04 12.03 -4.56
C ALA A 85 -3.23 11.01 -3.74
N THR A 86 -3.83 9.90 -3.34
CA THR A 86 -3.23 8.98 -2.36
C THR A 86 -3.38 7.55 -2.82
N SER A 87 -2.31 6.77 -2.74
CA SER A 87 -2.33 5.34 -3.05
C SER A 87 -1.89 4.57 -1.83
N MET A 88 -2.64 3.53 -1.48
CA MET A 88 -2.23 2.55 -0.49
C MET A 88 -2.07 1.19 -1.14
N VAL A 89 -0.89 0.58 -1.01
CA VAL A 89 -0.60 -0.75 -1.54
C VAL A 89 -0.64 -1.74 -0.38
N VAL A 90 -1.72 -2.48 -0.24
CA VAL A 90 -2.06 -3.29 0.94
C VAL A 90 -1.93 -4.78 0.61
N GLY A 91 -1.36 -5.55 1.53
CA GLY A 91 -1.32 -7.01 1.44
C GLY A 91 -1.27 -7.66 2.83
N SER A 92 -1.71 -8.91 2.93
CA SER A 92 -1.39 -9.73 4.11
C SER A 92 0.11 -9.98 4.17
N GLN A 93 0.61 -10.38 5.33
CA GLN A 93 2.02 -10.76 5.48
C GLN A 93 2.41 -11.90 4.55
N GLU A 94 1.50 -12.87 4.39
CA GLU A 94 1.66 -13.97 3.46
C GLU A 94 1.73 -13.50 2.01
N ALA A 95 0.86 -12.56 1.59
CA ALA A 95 0.89 -12.00 0.24
C ALA A 95 2.22 -11.28 -0.03
N TRP A 96 2.73 -10.51 0.93
CA TRP A 96 4.03 -9.85 0.81
C TRP A 96 5.21 -10.84 0.82
N LYS A 97 5.11 -11.92 1.59
CA LYS A 97 6.09 -13.02 1.58
C LYS A 97 6.14 -13.69 0.21
N LYS A 98 4.99 -14.16 -0.30
CA LYS A 98 4.86 -14.76 -1.63
C LYS A 98 5.36 -13.83 -2.72
N TRP A 99 5.06 -12.53 -2.62
CA TRP A 99 5.55 -11.53 -3.56
C TRP A 99 7.08 -11.42 -3.57
N ARG A 100 7.72 -11.43 -2.40
CA ARG A 100 9.19 -11.40 -2.30
C ARG A 100 9.80 -12.68 -2.89
N GLU A 101 9.23 -13.84 -2.58
CA GLU A 101 9.66 -15.14 -3.11
C GLU A 101 9.51 -15.19 -4.64
N LEU A 102 8.37 -14.76 -5.18
CA LEU A 102 8.14 -14.66 -6.62
C LEU A 102 9.24 -13.83 -7.29
N ARG A 103 9.52 -12.62 -6.76
CA ARG A 103 10.56 -11.74 -7.33
C ARG A 103 11.96 -12.32 -7.25
N ALA A 104 12.28 -13.06 -6.19
CA ALA A 104 13.60 -13.69 -6.03
C ALA A 104 13.82 -14.84 -7.02
N ASN A 105 12.75 -15.43 -7.55
CA ASN A 105 12.78 -16.59 -8.43
C ASN A 105 12.52 -16.26 -9.92
N LEU A 106 12.38 -14.97 -10.27
CA LEU A 106 12.23 -14.57 -11.67
C LEU A 106 13.53 -14.85 -12.44
N SER A 107 13.41 -15.35 -13.66
CA SER A 107 14.52 -15.33 -14.62
C SER A 107 14.90 -13.88 -14.95
N GLU A 108 16.10 -13.67 -15.49
CA GLU A 108 16.58 -12.34 -15.89
C GLU A 108 15.62 -11.66 -16.88
N ALA A 109 15.11 -12.42 -17.86
CA ALA A 109 14.15 -11.90 -18.84
C ALA A 109 12.81 -11.49 -18.20
N GLU A 110 12.29 -12.29 -17.26
CA GLU A 110 11.06 -11.95 -16.53
C GLU A 110 11.26 -10.75 -15.59
N ALA A 111 12.42 -10.67 -14.94
CA ALA A 111 12.79 -9.55 -14.09
C ALA A 111 12.91 -8.25 -14.91
N ALA A 112 13.54 -8.30 -16.08
CA ALA A 112 13.63 -7.16 -16.99
C ALA A 112 12.25 -6.69 -17.46
N LYS A 113 11.37 -7.62 -17.83
CA LYS A 113 9.97 -7.31 -18.19
C LYS A 113 9.21 -6.69 -17.02
N ALA A 114 9.36 -7.25 -15.82
CA ALA A 114 8.72 -6.71 -14.62
C ALA A 114 9.22 -5.29 -14.29
N GLN A 115 10.52 -5.03 -14.47
CA GLN A 115 11.08 -3.69 -14.28
C GLN A 115 10.51 -2.69 -15.29
N GLN A 116 10.40 -3.06 -16.58
CA GLN A 116 9.78 -2.20 -17.59
C GLN A 116 8.33 -1.85 -17.26
N GLU A 117 7.54 -2.83 -16.82
CA GLU A 117 6.15 -2.60 -16.39
C GLU A 117 6.08 -1.70 -15.15
N TYR A 118 6.99 -1.89 -14.20
CA TYR A 118 7.12 -1.05 -13.01
C TYR A 118 7.47 0.40 -13.37
N ASP A 119 8.47 0.59 -14.22
CA ASP A 119 8.92 1.89 -14.69
C ASP A 119 7.82 2.62 -15.47
N ALA A 120 7.02 1.90 -16.25
CA ALA A 120 5.93 2.48 -17.01
C ALA A 120 4.87 3.15 -16.11
N PHE A 121 4.40 2.45 -15.06
CA PHE A 121 3.39 3.05 -14.18
C PHE A 121 3.99 4.09 -13.23
N THR A 122 5.23 3.93 -12.77
CA THR A 122 5.90 4.93 -11.91
C THR A 122 6.21 6.21 -12.67
N SER A 123 6.66 6.12 -13.91
CA SER A 123 6.82 7.28 -14.80
C SER A 123 5.48 8.01 -15.00
N LEU A 124 4.38 7.28 -15.18
CA LEU A 124 3.07 7.89 -15.30
C LEU A 124 2.60 8.59 -14.00
N TYR A 125 2.90 8.02 -12.83
CA TYR A 125 2.71 8.71 -11.55
C TYR A 125 3.52 10.00 -11.49
N ASN A 126 4.81 9.95 -11.79
CA ASN A 126 5.73 11.10 -11.70
C ASN A 126 5.38 12.21 -12.70
N LYS A 127 4.85 11.85 -13.87
CA LYS A 127 4.33 12.81 -14.85
C LYS A 127 3.14 13.61 -14.30
N ASN A 128 2.25 12.97 -13.56
CA ASN A 128 1.00 13.56 -13.11
C ASN A 128 1.07 14.14 -11.68
N THR A 129 1.99 13.64 -10.87
CA THR A 129 2.01 13.90 -9.44
C THR A 129 3.42 14.01 -8.90
N GLU A 130 3.55 14.76 -7.81
CA GLU A 130 4.75 14.89 -7.02
C GLU A 130 4.50 14.20 -5.67
N LEU A 131 5.31 13.18 -5.36
CA LEU A 131 5.21 12.46 -4.11
C LEU A 131 5.63 13.36 -2.94
N THR A 132 4.76 13.49 -1.94
CA THR A 132 4.97 14.36 -0.77
C THR A 132 5.13 13.58 0.52
N VAL A 133 4.57 12.37 0.60
CA VAL A 133 4.66 11.48 1.76
C VAL A 133 4.81 10.05 1.29
N GLN A 134 5.70 9.31 1.94
CA GLN A 134 5.83 7.86 1.83
C GLN A 134 5.95 7.27 3.23
N ARG A 135 5.10 6.29 3.56
CA ARG A 135 5.11 5.60 4.85
C ARG A 135 4.88 4.10 4.66
N LYS A 136 5.45 3.30 5.54
CA LYS A 136 5.10 1.89 5.72
C LYS A 136 4.12 1.82 6.89
N LEU A 137 3.01 1.12 6.71
CA LEU A 137 1.95 0.99 7.69
C LEU A 137 1.78 -0.47 8.11
N CYS A 138 1.54 -0.67 9.40
CA CYS A 138 0.90 -1.86 9.92
C CYS A 138 -0.59 -1.55 10.13
N ILE A 139 -1.46 -2.17 9.33
CA ILE A 139 -2.90 -2.03 9.45
C ILE A 139 -3.38 -3.06 10.47
N LEU A 140 -3.77 -2.57 11.63
CA LEU A 140 -4.36 -3.36 12.70
C LEU A 140 -5.84 -3.54 12.38
N SER A 141 -6.30 -4.78 12.37
CA SER A 141 -7.71 -5.13 12.26
C SER A 141 -8.11 -5.88 13.53
N TRP A 142 -9.15 -5.39 14.18
CA TRP A 142 -9.83 -5.97 15.34
C TRP A 142 -10.95 -6.89 14.90
#